data_AF-A0A9W3TB10-F1
#
_entry.id   AF-A0A9W3TB10-F1
#
_cell.length_a   1.000
_cell.length_b   1.000
_cell.length_c   1.000
_cell.angle_alpha   90.00
_cell.angle_beta   90.00
_cell.angle_gamma   90.00
#
_symmetry.space_group_name_H-M   'P 1'
#
loop_
_entity.id
_entity.type
_entity.pdbx_description
1 polymer ?
#
loop_
_entity_poly.entity_id
_entity_poly.type
_entity_poly.pdbx_seq_one_letter_code
_entity_poly.pdbx_strand_id
1 'polypeptide(L)'
;MITEIRKTISGTEYWDNKEKRSLFVPTDEEPGFEVTVNPESMIIRHADNKVVDVKIIDTETEINLDDMNGEQLLSFAKENDIEVPGKLKKEESIRNHIVEQLTTNTK
;
A
#
# COMPACT_ATOMS: atom_id res chain seq x y z
N MET A 1 -18.63 1.56 13.45
CA MET A 1 -17.73 0.61 12.77
C MET A 1 -17.37 -0.48 13.76
N ILE A 2 -17.76 -1.72 13.45
CA ILE A 2 -17.40 -2.90 14.23
C ILE A 2 -16.44 -3.73 13.38
N THR A 3 -15.23 -3.97 13.86
CA THR A 3 -14.18 -4.67 13.10
C THR A 3 -13.75 -5.93 13.82
N GLU A 4 -13.54 -7.01 13.07
CA GLU A 4 -12.91 -8.22 13.60
C GLU A 4 -11.47 -7.88 14.04
N ILE A 5 -11.10 -8.29 15.26
CA ILE A 5 -9.75 -8.08 15.81
C ILE A 5 -8.99 -9.40 16.01
N ARG A 6 -9.70 -10.50 16.26
CA ARG A 6 -9.09 -11.82 16.46
C ARG A 6 -10.11 -12.93 16.23
N LYS A 7 -9.65 -14.03 15.62
CA LYS A 7 -10.39 -15.28 15.50
C LYS A 7 -9.68 -16.41 16.23
N THR A 8 -10.43 -17.22 16.98
CA THR A 8 -9.92 -18.35 17.76
C THR A 8 -10.78 -19.59 17.56
N ILE A 9 -10.38 -20.73 18.15
CA ILE A 9 -11.19 -21.96 18.14
C ILE A 9 -12.54 -21.80 18.84
N SER A 10 -12.64 -20.88 19.81
CA SER A 10 -13.84 -20.69 20.62
C SER A 10 -14.80 -19.67 20.05
N GLY A 11 -14.33 -18.79 19.15
CA GLY A 11 -15.12 -17.72 18.58
C GLY A 11 -14.28 -16.57 18.05
N THR A 12 -14.98 -15.51 17.68
CA THR A 12 -14.42 -14.30 17.06
C THR A 12 -14.63 -13.10 17.97
N GLU A 13 -13.56 -12.33 18.17
CA GLU A 13 -13.57 -11.06 18.89
C GLU A 13 -13.64 -9.89 17.92
N TYR A 14 -14.47 -8.91 18.26
CA TYR A 14 -14.69 -7.68 17.50
C TYR A 14 -14.47 -6.45 18.38
N TRP A 15 -14.15 -5.32 17.73
CA TRP A 15 -14.04 -4.02 18.36
C TRP A 15 -15.16 -3.09 17.89
N ASP A 16 -15.99 -2.60 18.81
CA ASP A 16 -16.99 -1.57 18.53
C ASP A 16 -16.42 -0.16 18.75
N ASN A 17 -16.21 0.56 17.65
CA ASN A 17 -15.69 1.93 17.70
C ASN A 17 -16.67 2.97 18.26
N LYS A 18 -17.99 2.70 18.19
CA LYS A 18 -19.04 3.61 18.67
C LYS A 18 -19.21 3.47 20.17
N GLU A 19 -19.28 2.23 20.66
CA GLU A 19 -19.49 1.94 22.08
C GLU A 19 -18.17 1.76 22.86
N LYS A 20 -17.03 1.77 22.18
CA LYS A 20 -15.67 1.66 22.76
C LYS A 20 -15.50 0.41 23.63
N ARG A 21 -15.99 -0.73 23.13
CA ARG A 21 -15.91 -2.02 23.83
C ARG A 21 -15.63 -3.17 22.88
N SER A 22 -15.13 -4.27 23.44
CA SER A 22 -14.98 -5.54 22.73
C SER A 22 -16.29 -6.33 22.75
N LEU A 23 -16.58 -7.02 21.65
CA LEU A 23 -17.69 -7.95 21.50
C LEU A 23 -17.13 -9.34 21.18
N PHE A 24 -17.75 -10.40 21.69
CA PHE A 24 -17.35 -11.78 21.44
C PHE A 24 -18.54 -12.55 20.87
N VAL A 25 -18.28 -13.32 19.81
CA VAL A 25 -19.28 -14.19 19.17
C VAL A 25 -18.71 -15.61 19.12
N PRO A 26 -19.39 -16.62 19.72
CA PRO A 26 -18.98 -18.02 19.64
C PRO A 26 -18.90 -18.54 18.20
N THR A 27 -18.07 -19.55 17.95
CA THR A 27 -17.87 -20.12 16.60
C THR A 27 -19.16 -20.59 15.92
N ASP A 28 -20.13 -21.06 16.69
CA ASP A 28 -21.40 -21.60 16.19
C ASP A 28 -22.52 -20.55 16.11
N GLU A 29 -22.20 -19.27 16.35
CA GLU A 29 -23.14 -18.15 16.30
C GLU A 29 -22.71 -17.12 15.24
N GLU A 30 -23.70 -16.53 14.57
CA GLU A 30 -23.46 -15.40 13.69
C GLU A 30 -23.56 -14.08 14.47
N PRO A 31 -22.75 -13.06 14.14
CA PRO A 31 -22.83 -11.75 14.77
C PRO A 31 -24.19 -11.10 14.47
N GLY A 32 -24.92 -10.71 15.51
CA GLY A 32 -26.17 -9.95 15.40
C GLY A 32 -25.99 -8.46 15.03
N PHE A 33 -24.84 -8.11 14.45
CA PHE A 33 -24.47 -6.76 14.08
C PHE A 33 -23.70 -6.75 12.75
N GLU A 34 -23.75 -5.62 12.05
CA GLU A 34 -23.00 -5.45 10.81
C GLU A 34 -21.50 -5.35 11.09
N VAL A 35 -20.75 -6.30 10.54
CA VAL A 35 -19.29 -6.32 10.59
C VAL A 35 -18.74 -5.52 9.43
N THR A 36 -17.92 -4.52 9.73
CA THR A 36 -17.19 -3.76 8.72
C THR A 36 -16.01 -4.58 8.22
N VAL A 37 -16.13 -5.08 6.99
CA VAL A 37 -15.04 -5.73 6.26
C VAL A 37 -14.25 -4.67 5.51
N ASN A 38 -12.92 -4.68 5.62
CA ASN A 38 -12.02 -3.72 4.97
C ASN A 38 -12.28 -2.23 5.34
N PRO A 39 -12.22 -1.86 6.63
CA PRO A 39 -12.34 -0.45 7.03
C PRO A 39 -11.20 0.38 6.44
N GLU A 40 -11.43 1.68 6.17
CA GLU A 40 -10.39 2.60 5.65
C GLU A 40 -9.12 2.64 6.52
N SER A 41 -9.26 2.38 7.84
CA SER A 41 -8.14 2.28 8.77
C SER A 41 -7.30 1.01 8.60
N MET A 42 -7.86 -0.04 7.99
CA MET A 42 -7.07 -1.14 7.44
C MET A 42 -6.45 -0.64 6.13
N ILE A 43 -5.43 0.20 6.25
CA ILE A 43 -4.51 0.50 5.15
C ILE A 43 -3.76 -0.80 4.85
N ILE A 44 -4.42 -1.67 4.12
CA ILE A 44 -3.79 -2.63 3.24
C ILE A 44 -3.22 -1.77 2.11
N ARG A 45 -1.90 -1.75 1.90
CA ARG A 45 -1.26 -1.08 0.74
C ARG A 45 -1.61 -1.83 -0.56
N HIS A 46 -2.88 -2.01 -0.84
CA HIS A 46 -3.38 -2.51 -2.11
C HIS A 46 -4.30 -1.42 -2.65
N ALA A 47 -3.81 -0.80 -3.71
CA ALA A 47 -4.40 0.34 -4.38
C ALA A 47 -5.90 0.14 -4.61
N ASP A 48 -6.67 1.13 -4.18
CA ASP A 48 -8.10 1.16 -4.38
C ASP A 48 -8.41 1.17 -5.88
N ASN A 49 -9.13 0.14 -6.28
CA ASN A 49 -9.64 -0.16 -7.61
C ASN A 49 -10.71 0.88 -8.02
N LYS A 50 -10.34 2.16 -8.11
CA LYS A 50 -11.23 3.21 -8.61
C LYS A 50 -11.10 3.31 -10.13
N VAL A 51 -11.90 2.47 -10.79
CA VAL A 51 -12.06 2.42 -12.24
C VAL A 51 -12.54 3.78 -12.76
N VAL A 52 -11.65 4.51 -13.43
CA VAL A 52 -12.01 5.55 -14.40
C VAL A 52 -11.27 5.18 -15.68
N ASP A 53 -12.01 4.99 -16.76
CA ASP A 53 -11.59 4.59 -18.11
C ASP A 53 -10.14 4.97 -18.45
N VAL A 54 -9.32 3.97 -18.83
CA VAL A 54 -8.47 3.95 -20.03
C VAL A 54 -7.43 2.81 -19.93
N LYS A 55 -7.45 1.96 -20.97
CA LYS A 55 -6.39 1.04 -21.45
C LYS A 55 -5.70 0.10 -20.46
N ILE A 56 -5.91 -1.18 -20.72
CA ILE A 56 -4.97 -2.27 -20.44
C ILE A 56 -3.59 -1.85 -20.96
N ILE A 57 -2.64 -1.60 -20.05
CA ILE A 57 -1.21 -1.53 -20.31
C ILE A 57 -0.57 -2.34 -19.17
N ASP A 58 0.42 -3.13 -19.55
CA ASP A 58 1.06 -4.19 -18.77
C ASP A 58 1.43 -3.81 -17.32
N THR A 59 1.52 -4.87 -16.52
CA THR A 59 1.98 -4.94 -15.13
C THR A 59 3.28 -4.19 -14.86
N GLU A 60 3.20 -2.87 -14.67
CA GLU A 60 4.24 -2.09 -14.03
C GLU A 60 3.60 -1.23 -12.97
N THR A 61 3.96 -1.52 -11.72
CA THR A 61 3.87 -0.57 -10.61
C THR A 61 4.18 0.84 -11.14
N GLU A 62 3.19 1.73 -11.20
CA GLU A 62 3.45 3.14 -11.51
C GLU A 62 4.34 3.70 -10.40
N ILE A 63 5.64 3.68 -10.64
CA ILE A 63 6.62 4.24 -9.72
C ILE A 63 6.52 5.76 -9.85
N ASN A 64 5.79 6.37 -8.91
CA ASN A 64 5.76 7.82 -8.79
C ASN A 64 7.05 8.31 -8.11
N LEU A 65 8.07 8.59 -8.93
CA LEU A 65 9.30 9.24 -8.49
C LEU A 65 9.10 10.74 -8.18
N ASP A 66 7.95 11.31 -8.56
CA ASP A 66 7.68 12.74 -8.43
C ASP A 66 7.51 13.20 -6.98
N ASP A 67 6.96 12.33 -6.15
CA ASP A 67 6.73 12.57 -4.72
C ASP A 67 7.89 12.12 -3.82
N MET A 68 8.95 11.53 -4.40
CA MET A 68 10.11 11.06 -3.64
C MET A 68 11.10 12.18 -3.35
N ASN A 69 11.58 12.24 -2.10
CA ASN A 69 12.70 13.09 -1.71
C ASN A 69 14.05 12.46 -2.13
N GLY A 70 15.14 13.23 -2.00
CA GLY A 70 16.48 12.78 -2.39
C GLY A 70 16.94 11.44 -1.79
N GLU A 71 16.62 11.15 -0.52
CA GLU A 71 17.00 9.88 0.13
C GLU A 71 16.19 8.69 -0.41
N GLN A 72 14.89 8.92 -0.67
CA GLN A 72 14.00 7.92 -1.25
C GLN A 72 14.41 7.59 -2.69
N LEU A 73 14.78 8.60 -3.47
CA LEU A 73 15.30 8.42 -4.83
C LEU A 73 16.59 7.59 -4.84
N LEU A 74 17.52 7.85 -3.92
CA LEU A 74 18.76 7.08 -3.78
C LEU A 74 18.50 5.63 -3.35
N SER A 75 17.54 5.42 -2.44
CA SER A 75 17.15 4.08 -1.98
C SER A 75 16.52 3.27 -3.12
N PHE A 76 15.59 3.90 -3.85
CA PHE A 76 14.96 3.32 -5.04
C PHE A 76 16.01 2.94 -6.09
N ALA A 77 16.95 3.84 -6.38
CA ALA A 77 18.03 3.55 -7.32
C ALA A 77 18.83 2.32 -6.91
N LYS A 78 19.22 2.23 -5.63
CA LYS A 78 19.96 1.08 -5.10
C LYS A 78 19.18 -0.23 -5.16
N GLU A 79 17.87 -0.21 -4.89
CA GLU A 79 16.99 -1.37 -4.99
C GLU A 79 16.85 -1.88 -6.43
N ASN A 80 17.03 -1.01 -7.41
CA ASN A 80 16.96 -1.33 -8.85
C ASN A 80 18.36 -1.45 -9.50
N ASP A 81 19.43 -1.58 -8.70
CA ASP A 81 20.82 -1.67 -9.16
C ASP A 81 21.27 -0.50 -10.07
N ILE A 82 20.69 0.69 -9.86
CA ILE A 82 21.03 1.93 -10.57
C ILE A 82 22.07 2.72 -9.76
N GLU A 83 23.26 2.91 -10.35
CA GLU A 83 24.30 3.75 -9.75
C GLU A 83 24.01 5.24 -10.01
N VAL A 84 23.77 6.00 -8.93
CA VAL A 84 23.58 7.46 -9.00
C VAL A 84 24.92 8.16 -8.78
N PRO A 85 25.44 8.96 -9.73
CA PRO A 85 26.68 9.69 -9.55
C PRO A 85 26.61 10.68 -8.38
N GLY A 86 27.58 10.65 -7.45
CA GLY A 86 27.61 11.56 -6.29
C GLY A 86 27.73 13.06 -6.59
N LYS A 87 27.88 13.43 -7.87
CA LYS A 87 27.79 14.82 -8.36
C LYS A 87 26.34 15.31 -8.45
N LEU A 88 25.36 14.41 -8.57
CA LEU A 88 23.95 14.70 -8.59
C LEU A 88 23.44 14.89 -7.16
N LYS A 89 23.11 16.12 -6.80
CA LYS A 89 22.59 16.48 -5.47
C LYS A 89 21.16 16.99 -5.48
N LYS A 90 20.62 17.30 -6.66
CA LYS A 90 19.25 17.78 -6.85
C LYS A 90 18.33 16.61 -7.13
N GLU A 91 17.18 16.59 -6.48
CA GLU A 91 16.16 15.53 -6.60
C GLU A 91 15.74 15.32 -8.06
N GLU A 92 15.44 16.40 -8.77
CA GLU A 92 15.09 16.36 -10.20
C GLU A 92 16.18 15.69 -11.06
N SER A 93 17.46 15.99 -10.78
CA SER A 93 18.57 15.40 -11.53
C SER A 93 18.76 13.91 -11.23
N ILE A 94 18.55 13.50 -9.97
CA ILE A 94 18.61 12.09 -9.57
C ILE A 94 17.44 11.32 -10.21
N ARG A 95 16.22 11.90 -10.18
CA ARG A 95 15.03 11.33 -10.80
C ARG A 95 15.22 11.08 -12.29
N ASN A 96 15.67 12.10 -13.03
CA ASN A 96 15.88 11.97 -14.47
C ASN A 96 16.89 10.88 -14.82
N HIS A 97 17.97 10.74 -14.03
CA HIS A 97 18.96 9.68 -14.21
C HIS A 97 18.35 8.29 -13.98
N ILE A 98 17.54 8.11 -12.93
CA ILE A 98 16.85 6.84 -12.65
C ILE A 98 15.91 6.47 -13.80
N VAL A 99 15.09 7.41 -14.27
CA VAL A 99 14.15 7.19 -15.39
C VAL A 99 14.91 6.78 -16.66
N GLU A 100 16.00 7.48 -16.98
CA GLU A 100 16.83 7.15 -18.13
C GLU A 100 17.35 5.70 -18.06
N GLN A 101 17.93 5.29 -16.92
CA GLN A 101 18.47 3.94 -16.74
C GLN A 101 17.40 2.84 -16.83
N LEU A 102 16.21 3.07 -16.26
CA LEU A 102 15.08 2.13 -16.38
C LEU A 102 14.63 1.96 -17.83
N THR A 103 14.55 3.05 -18.60
CA THR A 103 14.12 2.98 -20.00
C THR A 103 15.18 2.36 -20.93
N THR A 104 16.46 2.44 -20.57
CA THR A 104 17.55 1.86 -21.39
C THR A 104 17.74 0.37 -21.19
N ASN A 105 17.37 -0.18 -20.03
CA ASN A 105 17.53 -1.61 -19.71
C ASN A 105 16.46 -2.51 -20.34
N THR A 106 15.41 -1.94 -20.94
CA THR A 106 14.30 -2.69 -21.57
C THR A 106 14.57 -3.02 -23.05
N LYS A 107 15.83 -3.07 -23.49
CA LYS A 107 16.19 -3.25 -24.91
C LYS A 107 17.05 -4.48 -25.21
#